data_AF-A0A7V4VWF8-F1
#
_entry.id   AF-A0A7V4VWF8-F1
#
_cell.length_a   1.000
_cell.length_b   1.000
_cell.length_c   1.000
_cell.angle_alpha   90.00
_cell.angle_beta   90.00
_cell.angle_gamma   90.00
#
_symmetry.space_group_name_H-M   'P 1'
#
loop_
_entity.id
_entity.type
_entity.pdbx_description
1 polymer ?
#
loop_
_entity_poly.entity_id
_entity_poly.type
_entity_poly.pdbx_seq_one_letter_code
_entity_poly.pdbx_strand_id
1 'polypeptide(L)'
;MSKLNIIEYKIANNEEELKEAVEYFAKQKFSEGAMIKAANAEYSLSGMTSHWWKFKNEFDIDAKVIKVEKVKGADAYIYLCVLVDENGKEIPIGKTYSTTIKADVGEIIRVAFVNLNRYTDPETGEIWFNWWAPRVIEKREDLSETSTVDFANDIVEKSGGEVAEKKFPARYRNIKKNQKIENLEEIIKTPEISKEDEEKIEKWNSISAEEIKSMDLKKLPKNFFVMVMHFRGKSVHFDFRRKENGFLNGETIASQVQGAIREDIDSIEKAKEIAKKIDDEKFFKFRPSMTGEAHILIMEKATQPIDWLAVIKDEVKPGTIGATRFEEGIFYGIDWGLLWRGVQKPYFKEFFLYGRNFKRRMVERLLPTGEWERVGKEKTNWQAWLTDSSLPYLLSERGRKRKDYVPPEGESGISPEWENAIPDNLKWWNKNLQEKEKIKMMDSAYDWLIENGYIKAKKLKLSKKEKFVLQRRWWKGQAVIRNQPKIFYDLRFEEDGQIYTIRLNDSPLAEEKTSAIIEETDYAPPKGKSSKEWLSFEGEIPAEEIPEENPNQDIPAYIEILDSGEYEMIEETETFIHFNFKGKKLKGRFALTREDPRSEIWIFSRSAKVGEIIEKEEE
;
A
#
# COMPACT_ATOMS: atom_id res chain seq x y z
N MET A 1 6.74 -43.21 30.57
CA MET A 1 6.83 -43.02 32.04
C MET A 1 7.02 -41.53 32.31
N SER A 2 5.98 -40.85 32.79
CA SER A 2 6.10 -39.47 33.28
C SER A 2 6.99 -39.47 34.52
N LYS A 3 8.18 -38.86 34.44
CA LYS A 3 9.07 -38.71 35.59
C LYS A 3 8.44 -37.67 36.52
N LEU A 4 7.94 -38.11 37.67
CA LEU A 4 7.61 -37.20 38.78
C LEU A 4 8.94 -36.65 39.33
N ASN A 5 9.16 -35.35 39.19
CA ASN A 5 10.32 -34.69 39.75
C ASN A 5 9.88 -33.94 41.01
N ILE A 6 10.54 -34.23 42.13
CA ILE A 6 10.42 -33.41 43.34
C ILE A 6 11.13 -32.09 43.04
N ILE A 7 10.47 -30.97 43.32
CA ILE A 7 11.06 -29.65 43.11
C ILE A 7 12.19 -29.44 44.12
N GLU A 8 13.34 -28.95 43.64
CA GLU A 8 14.45 -28.58 44.51
C GLU A 8 14.02 -27.47 45.48
N TYR A 9 14.46 -27.56 46.73
CA TYR A 9 14.25 -26.52 47.73
C TYR A 9 15.51 -26.36 48.59
N LYS A 10 15.69 -25.15 49.14
CA LYS A 10 16.72 -24.83 50.12
C LYS A 10 16.04 -24.28 51.37
N ILE A 11 16.46 -24.73 52.55
CA ILE A 11 16.01 -24.17 53.82
C ILE A 11 16.92 -22.99 54.13
N ALA A 12 16.31 -21.83 54.38
CA ALA A 12 17.00 -20.63 54.83
C ALA A 12 16.51 -20.27 56.23
N ASN A 13 17.44 -20.09 57.17
CA ASN A 13 17.15 -19.82 58.58
C ASN A 13 17.32 -18.33 58.93
N ASN A 14 17.88 -17.54 58.02
CA ASN A 14 18.10 -16.11 58.17
C ASN A 14 17.96 -15.40 56.80
N GLU A 15 18.02 -14.07 56.82
CA GLU A 15 17.84 -13.23 55.63
C GLU A 15 18.93 -13.44 54.57
N GLU A 16 20.18 -13.67 54.98
CA GLU A 16 21.32 -13.87 54.07
C GLU A 16 21.18 -15.19 53.31
N GLU A 17 20.93 -16.29 54.02
CA GLU A 17 20.63 -17.60 53.42
C GLU A 17 19.41 -17.54 52.49
N LEU A 18 18.39 -16.73 52.84
CA LEU A 18 17.21 -16.56 52.00
C LEU A 18 17.57 -15.84 50.70
N LYS A 19 18.36 -14.77 50.75
CA LYS A 19 18.82 -14.04 49.56
C LYS A 19 19.65 -14.94 48.67
N GLU A 20 20.60 -15.69 49.23
CA GLU A 20 21.42 -16.64 48.48
C GLU A 20 20.58 -17.73 47.80
N ALA A 21 19.60 -18.29 48.52
CA ALA A 21 18.70 -19.30 47.97
C ALA A 21 17.82 -18.74 46.85
N VAL A 22 17.25 -17.54 47.04
CA VAL A 22 16.44 -16.86 46.02
C VAL A 22 17.28 -16.56 44.80
N GLU A 23 18.48 -16.01 44.95
CA GLU A 23 19.39 -15.75 43.83
C GLU A 23 19.78 -17.03 43.10
N TYR A 24 20.08 -18.10 43.83
CA TYR A 24 20.39 -19.40 43.24
C TYR A 24 19.24 -19.88 42.34
N PHE A 25 18.00 -19.87 42.84
CA PHE A 25 16.84 -20.31 42.06
C PHE A 25 16.50 -19.34 40.92
N ALA A 26 16.60 -18.03 41.16
CA ALA A 26 16.34 -17.00 40.16
C ALA A 26 17.35 -17.04 38.99
N LYS A 27 18.61 -17.43 39.24
CA LYS A 27 19.66 -17.55 38.22
C LYS A 27 19.64 -18.87 37.45
N GLN A 28 18.78 -19.83 37.80
CA GLN A 28 18.66 -21.07 37.03
C GLN A 28 18.16 -20.78 35.62
N LYS A 29 18.63 -21.56 34.65
CA LYS A 29 18.24 -21.42 33.23
C LYS A 29 16.72 -21.53 33.10
N PHE A 30 16.09 -20.55 32.46
CA PHE A 30 14.63 -20.45 32.27
C PHE A 30 13.81 -20.32 33.56
N SER A 31 14.43 -19.92 34.68
CA SER A 31 13.72 -19.69 35.92
C SER A 31 12.86 -18.43 35.87
N GLU A 32 11.58 -18.55 36.24
CA GLU A 32 10.71 -17.40 36.46
C GLU A 32 11.00 -16.70 37.81
N GLY A 33 11.84 -17.29 38.67
CA GLY A 33 12.22 -16.76 39.98
C GLY A 33 12.21 -17.83 41.08
N ALA A 34 11.68 -17.50 42.26
CA ALA A 34 11.68 -18.40 43.41
C ALA A 34 10.35 -18.34 44.18
N MET A 35 9.91 -19.48 44.69
CA MET A 35 8.81 -19.57 45.64
C MET A 35 9.39 -19.66 47.06
N ILE A 36 9.06 -18.70 47.89
CA ILE A 36 9.50 -18.61 49.28
C ILE A 36 8.33 -19.05 50.14
N LYS A 37 8.52 -20.05 51.01
CA LYS A 37 7.46 -20.57 51.87
C LYS A 37 7.99 -20.70 53.30
N ALA A 38 7.22 -20.24 54.28
CA ALA A 38 7.50 -20.59 55.66
C ALA A 38 7.37 -22.11 55.84
N ALA A 39 8.41 -22.76 56.38
CA ALA A 39 8.53 -24.21 56.41
C ALA A 39 7.42 -24.90 57.25
N ASN A 40 6.89 -24.19 58.25
CA ASN A 40 5.81 -24.64 59.13
C ASN A 40 4.43 -24.09 58.73
N ALA A 41 4.30 -23.45 57.56
CA ALA A 41 3.02 -22.93 57.12
C ALA A 41 2.06 -24.04 56.72
N GLU A 42 0.85 -23.99 57.24
CA GLU A 42 -0.25 -24.84 56.79
C GLU A 42 -0.70 -24.45 55.37
N TYR A 43 -1.16 -25.44 54.60
CA TYR A 43 -1.65 -25.21 53.25
C TYR A 43 -3.00 -24.48 53.27
N SER A 44 -3.02 -23.24 52.81
CA SER A 44 -4.26 -22.45 52.73
C SER A 44 -5.12 -22.88 51.53
N LEU A 45 -6.42 -23.12 51.79
CA LEU A 45 -7.41 -23.38 50.74
C LEU A 45 -8.07 -22.11 50.19
N SER A 46 -7.78 -20.93 50.74
CA SER A 46 -8.33 -19.65 50.25
C SER A 46 -7.68 -19.15 48.96
N GLY A 47 -6.59 -19.79 48.51
CA GLY A 47 -5.82 -19.38 47.33
C GLY A 47 -4.85 -18.21 47.57
N MET A 48 -4.85 -17.61 48.77
CA MET A 48 -3.90 -16.56 49.16
C MET A 48 -3.39 -16.77 50.59
N THR A 49 -2.11 -16.53 50.83
CA THR A 49 -1.49 -16.62 52.17
C THR A 49 -0.31 -15.66 52.27
N SER A 50 -0.08 -15.08 53.45
CA SER A 50 1.10 -14.25 53.73
C SER A 50 2.37 -15.08 53.95
N HIS A 51 2.26 -16.40 54.09
CA HIS A 51 3.40 -17.28 54.34
C HIS A 51 4.14 -17.71 53.08
N TRP A 52 3.55 -17.50 51.90
CA TRP A 52 4.09 -17.93 50.61
C TRP A 52 4.29 -16.72 49.71
N TRP A 53 5.54 -16.39 49.40
CA TRP A 53 5.89 -15.29 48.53
C TRP A 53 6.43 -15.82 47.20
N LYS A 54 6.20 -15.05 46.15
CA LYS A 54 6.78 -15.28 44.83
C LYS A 54 7.77 -14.16 44.55
N PHE A 55 9.03 -14.54 44.41
CA PHE A 55 10.04 -13.69 43.81
C PHE A 55 10.01 -13.95 42.31
N LYS A 56 9.90 -12.91 41.50
CA LYS A 56 9.85 -13.02 40.04
C LYS A 56 11.00 -12.27 39.40
N ASN A 57 11.64 -12.90 38.42
CA ASN A 57 12.53 -12.21 37.52
C ASN A 57 11.69 -11.29 36.63
N GLU A 58 12.01 -9.99 36.64
CA GLU A 58 11.46 -9.01 35.72
C GLU A 58 12.61 -8.42 34.90
N PHE A 59 12.33 -8.16 33.64
CA PHE A 59 13.17 -7.40 32.72
C PHE A 59 12.43 -6.12 32.37
N ASP A 60 13.14 -5.08 31.96
CA ASP A 60 12.53 -3.88 31.44
C ASP A 60 13.15 -3.44 30.11
N ILE A 61 12.35 -2.75 29.32
CA ILE A 61 12.77 -2.16 28.05
C ILE A 61 12.12 -0.80 27.87
N ASP A 62 12.86 0.12 27.26
CA ASP A 62 12.36 1.44 26.90
C ASP A 62 11.76 1.37 25.49
N ALA A 63 10.45 1.60 25.37
CA ALA A 63 9.70 1.42 24.13
C ALA A 63 8.92 2.68 23.75
N LYS A 64 8.78 2.92 22.44
CA LYS A 64 8.06 4.08 21.89
C LYS A 64 6.57 3.78 21.80
N VAL A 65 5.74 4.71 22.26
CA VAL A 65 4.27 4.64 22.15
C VAL A 65 3.84 5.01 20.74
N ILE A 66 3.13 4.12 20.05
CA ILE A 66 2.57 4.38 18.71
C ILE A 66 1.05 4.51 18.70
N LYS A 67 0.39 4.11 19.79
CA LYS A 67 -1.06 4.26 19.96
C LYS A 67 -1.43 4.27 21.44
N VAL A 68 -2.37 5.15 21.79
CA VAL A 68 -2.98 5.24 23.13
C VAL A 68 -4.43 4.76 23.07
N GLU A 69 -4.81 3.84 23.95
CA GLU A 69 -6.19 3.38 24.13
C GLU A 69 -6.65 3.73 25.55
N LYS A 70 -7.61 4.66 25.68
CA LYS A 70 -8.19 5.00 26.99
C LYS A 70 -9.19 3.94 27.43
N VAL A 71 -9.06 3.45 28.66
CA VAL A 71 -9.96 2.46 29.25
C VAL A 71 -11.32 3.11 29.51
N LYS A 72 -12.41 2.49 29.00
CA LYS A 72 -13.75 3.03 29.18
C LYS A 72 -14.15 3.02 30.65
N GLY A 73 -14.48 4.18 31.21
CA GLY A 73 -14.95 4.31 32.59
C GLY A 73 -13.85 4.31 33.66
N ALA A 74 -12.58 4.36 33.28
CA ALA A 74 -11.45 4.50 34.19
C ALA A 74 -10.46 5.56 33.67
N ASP A 75 -9.74 6.23 34.57
CA ASP A 75 -8.61 7.08 34.18
C ASP A 75 -7.34 6.24 34.03
N ALA A 76 -7.39 5.32 33.06
CA ALA A 76 -6.31 4.39 32.77
C ALA A 76 -6.10 4.26 31.26
N TYR A 77 -4.87 3.96 30.87
CA TYR A 77 -4.37 3.97 29.51
C TYR A 77 -3.69 2.64 29.19
N ILE A 78 -3.91 2.14 27.98
CA ILE A 78 -3.22 0.99 27.40
C ILE A 78 -2.43 1.50 26.20
N TYR A 79 -1.14 1.17 26.14
CA TYR A 79 -0.27 1.61 25.05
C TYR A 79 0.03 0.46 24.11
N LEU A 80 0.10 0.77 22.82
CA LEU A 80 0.72 -0.10 21.83
C LEU A 80 2.11 0.43 21.54
N CYS A 81 3.11 -0.45 21.60
CA CYS A 81 4.51 -0.04 21.60
C CYS A 81 5.32 -0.69 20.49
N VAL A 82 6.41 -0.02 20.12
CA VAL A 82 7.45 -0.47 19.19
C VAL A 82 8.85 -0.18 19.75
N LEU A 83 9.83 -0.92 19.26
CA LEU A 83 11.24 -0.52 19.24
C LEU A 83 11.55 0.14 17.90
N VAL A 84 12.56 1.00 17.86
CA VAL A 84 13.06 1.62 16.64
C VAL A 84 14.46 1.08 16.39
N ASP A 85 14.71 0.52 15.20
CA ASP A 85 16.05 0.07 14.82
C ASP A 85 16.93 1.23 14.34
N GLU A 86 18.21 0.94 14.06
CA GLU A 86 19.20 1.90 13.57
C GLU A 86 18.82 2.58 12.24
N ASN A 87 17.93 1.95 11.46
CA ASN A 87 17.42 2.47 10.20
C ASN A 87 16.11 3.25 10.36
N GLY A 88 15.68 3.51 11.61
CA GLY A 88 14.42 4.18 11.94
C GLY A 88 13.18 3.30 11.79
N LYS A 89 13.33 1.99 11.53
CA LYS A 89 12.20 1.09 11.31
C LYS A 89 11.58 0.70 12.64
N GLU A 90 10.26 0.83 12.71
CA GLU A 90 9.48 0.43 13.88
C GLU A 90 9.22 -1.08 13.91
N ILE A 91 9.68 -1.72 14.98
CA ILE A 91 9.53 -3.15 15.24
C ILE A 91 8.56 -3.34 16.42
N PRO A 92 7.40 -3.99 16.19
CA PRO A 92 6.41 -4.19 17.24
C PRO A 92 6.95 -4.97 18.44
N ILE A 93 6.50 -4.60 19.66
CA ILE A 93 6.88 -5.31 20.89
C ILE A 93 5.70 -5.72 21.79
N GLY A 94 4.53 -5.13 21.59
CA GLY A 94 3.27 -5.55 22.21
C GLY A 94 2.42 -4.40 22.76
N LYS A 95 1.32 -4.77 23.40
CA LYS A 95 0.48 -3.86 24.19
C LYS A 95 0.88 -3.90 25.65
N THR A 96 0.81 -2.77 26.36
CA THR A 96 0.95 -2.75 27.81
C THR A 96 -0.34 -3.19 28.51
N TYR A 97 -0.28 -3.46 29.82
CA TYR A 97 -1.46 -3.42 30.66
C TYR A 97 -1.90 -1.98 30.94
N SER A 98 -3.11 -1.85 31.49
CA SER A 98 -3.68 -0.55 31.87
C SER A 98 -2.83 0.10 32.96
N THR A 99 -2.51 1.38 32.78
CA THR A 99 -1.75 2.19 33.75
C THR A 99 -2.39 3.56 33.92
N THR A 100 -2.15 4.21 35.06
CA THR A 100 -2.50 5.63 35.29
C THR A 100 -1.41 6.58 34.79
N ILE A 101 -0.22 6.07 34.43
CA ILE A 101 0.88 6.85 33.86
C ILE A 101 0.47 7.29 32.45
N LYS A 102 0.44 8.60 32.23
CA LYS A 102 0.04 9.21 30.95
C LYS A 102 1.26 9.44 30.05
N ALA A 103 1.18 8.94 28.83
CA ALA A 103 2.12 9.19 27.75
C ALA A 103 1.36 9.42 26.43
N ASP A 104 1.89 10.28 25.59
CA ASP A 104 1.36 10.59 24.26
C ASP A 104 2.08 9.77 23.17
N VAL A 105 1.52 9.77 21.96
CA VAL A 105 2.12 9.06 20.81
C VAL A 105 3.47 9.71 20.47
N GLY A 106 4.48 8.88 20.24
CA GLY A 106 5.87 9.28 19.99
C GLY A 106 6.75 9.29 21.24
N GLU A 107 6.16 9.35 22.44
CA GLU A 107 6.91 9.37 23.68
C GLU A 107 7.42 7.97 24.07
N ILE A 108 8.46 7.95 24.91
CA ILE A 108 9.13 6.74 25.37
C ILE A 108 8.68 6.40 26.79
N ILE A 109 8.35 5.13 27.00
CA ILE A 109 7.98 4.59 28.31
C ILE A 109 8.86 3.40 28.65
N ARG A 110 9.19 3.26 29.93
CA ARG A 110 9.84 2.05 30.44
C ARG A 110 8.78 1.03 30.82
N VAL A 111 8.90 -0.18 30.28
CA VAL A 111 7.94 -1.26 30.50
C VAL A 111 8.67 -2.45 31.09
N ALA A 112 8.26 -2.88 32.29
CA ALA A 112 8.72 -4.12 32.89
C ALA A 112 7.85 -5.30 32.45
N PHE A 113 8.45 -6.46 32.25
CA PHE A 113 7.79 -7.69 31.81
C PHE A 113 8.56 -8.92 32.30
N VAL A 114 7.92 -10.09 32.25
CA VAL A 114 8.52 -11.35 32.75
C VAL A 114 9.33 -12.06 31.67
N ASN A 115 8.83 -12.05 30.44
CA ASN A 115 9.41 -12.77 29.31
C ASN A 115 9.18 -12.01 28.01
N LEU A 116 10.15 -12.11 27.09
CA LEU A 116 10.08 -11.51 25.76
C LEU A 116 10.24 -12.60 24.70
N ASN A 117 9.26 -12.74 23.81
CA ASN A 117 9.32 -13.68 22.69
C ASN A 117 9.69 -12.94 21.41
N ARG A 118 10.37 -13.63 20.48
CA ARG A 118 10.71 -13.12 19.14
C ARG A 118 10.03 -13.97 18.09
N TYR A 119 9.31 -13.32 17.20
CA TYR A 119 8.63 -13.97 16.10
C TYR A 119 9.08 -13.42 14.76
N THR A 120 9.00 -14.25 13.73
CA THR A 120 9.18 -13.87 12.33
C THR A 120 7.91 -14.19 11.56
N ASP A 121 7.38 -13.24 10.79
CA ASP A 121 6.22 -13.50 9.94
C ASP A 121 6.64 -14.40 8.77
N PRO A 122 6.04 -15.59 8.61
CA PRO A 122 6.39 -16.49 7.51
C PRO A 122 6.08 -15.92 6.12
N GLU A 123 5.19 -14.93 5.99
CA GLU A 123 4.82 -14.35 4.68
C GLU A 123 5.73 -13.20 4.25
N THR A 124 6.35 -12.47 5.18
CA THR A 124 7.08 -11.22 4.88
C THR A 124 8.51 -11.19 5.40
N GLY A 125 8.89 -12.16 6.24
CA GLY A 125 10.17 -12.19 6.93
C GLY A 125 10.37 -11.03 7.93
N GLU A 126 9.32 -10.26 8.25
CA GLU A 126 9.37 -9.20 9.24
C GLU A 126 9.41 -9.77 10.66
N ILE A 127 10.32 -9.26 11.49
CA ILE A 127 10.42 -9.65 12.89
C ILE A 127 9.50 -8.80 13.76
N TRP A 128 9.04 -9.37 14.86
CA TRP A 128 8.31 -8.67 15.90
C TRP A 128 8.49 -9.38 17.24
N PHE A 129 8.33 -8.63 18.32
CA PHE A 129 8.44 -9.13 19.68
C PHE A 129 7.09 -9.14 20.38
N ASN A 130 6.99 -9.97 21.41
CA ASN A 130 5.83 -9.99 22.29
C ASN A 130 6.25 -10.22 23.74
N TRP A 131 6.06 -9.20 24.57
CA TRP A 131 6.28 -9.30 26.01
C TRP A 131 5.10 -9.96 26.74
N TRP A 132 5.40 -10.60 27.88
CA TRP A 132 4.43 -11.18 28.80
C TRP A 132 4.35 -10.39 30.12
N ALA A 133 3.13 -10.12 30.58
CA ALA A 133 2.82 -9.28 31.74
C ALA A 133 3.46 -7.86 31.72
N PRO A 134 3.28 -7.08 30.64
CA PRO A 134 3.91 -5.77 30.46
C PRO A 134 3.27 -4.68 31.33
N ARG A 135 4.04 -4.16 32.28
CA ARG A 135 3.64 -3.10 33.21
C ARG A 135 4.48 -1.85 32.96
N VAL A 136 3.80 -0.73 32.73
CA VAL A 136 4.47 0.57 32.61
C VAL A 136 5.02 0.99 33.96
N ILE A 137 6.32 1.30 34.00
CA ILE A 137 7.04 1.74 35.21
C ILE A 137 7.04 3.27 35.29
N GLU A 138 7.48 3.92 34.22
CA GLU A 138 7.65 5.36 34.16
C GLU A 138 7.65 5.86 32.71
N LYS A 139 7.43 7.16 32.56
CA LYS A 139 7.66 7.88 31.31
C LYS A 139 9.12 8.34 31.28
N ARG A 140 9.78 8.18 30.14
CA ARG A 140 11.22 8.48 29.95
C ARG A 140 11.40 9.76 29.16
N GLU A 141 11.18 10.88 29.82
CA GLU A 141 11.35 12.23 29.23
C GLU A 141 12.82 12.58 28.94
N ASP A 142 13.74 11.85 29.56
CA ASP A 142 15.18 11.97 29.37
C ASP A 142 15.71 11.28 28.10
N LEU A 143 14.87 10.48 27.42
CA LEU A 143 15.25 9.71 26.24
C LEU A 143 14.54 10.18 24.97
N SER A 144 15.30 10.23 23.87
CA SER A 144 14.79 10.41 22.52
C SER A 144 14.75 9.11 21.69
N GLU A 145 15.38 8.04 22.17
CA GLU A 145 15.53 6.77 21.46
C GLU A 145 15.11 5.57 22.33
N THR A 146 14.55 4.53 21.69
CA THR A 146 14.16 3.29 22.38
C THR A 146 15.36 2.43 22.69
N SER A 147 15.19 1.38 23.50
CA SER A 147 16.17 0.30 23.54
C SER A 147 16.34 -0.34 22.15
N THR A 148 17.54 -0.84 21.87
CA THR A 148 17.87 -1.40 20.55
C THR A 148 17.27 -2.79 20.35
N VAL A 149 17.18 -3.21 19.08
CA VAL A 149 16.74 -4.56 18.71
C VAL A 149 17.70 -5.62 19.22
N ASP A 150 19.00 -5.34 19.23
CA ASP A 150 20.02 -6.25 19.77
C ASP A 150 19.87 -6.46 21.27
N PHE A 151 19.57 -5.39 22.01
CA PHE A 151 19.23 -5.49 23.43
C PHE A 151 17.97 -6.34 23.65
N ALA A 152 16.94 -6.17 22.81
CA ALA A 152 15.75 -7.01 22.87
C ALA A 152 16.05 -8.49 22.56
N ASN A 153 16.93 -8.78 21.59
CA ASN A 153 17.36 -10.15 21.29
C ASN A 153 18.11 -10.79 22.47
N ASP A 154 18.99 -10.04 23.14
CA ASP A 154 19.68 -10.49 24.35
C ASP A 154 18.68 -10.80 25.49
N ILE A 155 17.63 -9.97 25.64
CA ILE A 155 16.55 -10.24 26.59
C ILE A 155 15.74 -11.50 26.21
N VAL A 156 15.49 -11.76 24.92
CA VAL A 156 14.80 -12.99 24.48
C VAL A 156 15.58 -14.22 24.96
N GLU A 157 16.90 -14.23 24.80
CA GLU A 157 17.74 -15.33 25.28
C GLU A 157 17.72 -15.44 26.82
N LYS A 158 17.94 -14.33 27.53
CA LYS A 158 18.02 -14.31 29.00
C LYS A 158 16.69 -14.64 29.68
N SER A 159 15.58 -14.22 29.10
CA SER A 159 14.23 -14.46 29.64
C SER A 159 13.66 -15.82 29.27
N GLY A 160 14.36 -16.59 28.42
CA GLY A 160 13.85 -17.88 27.93
C GLY A 160 12.69 -17.74 26.95
N GLY A 161 12.68 -16.65 26.18
CA GLY A 161 11.68 -16.36 25.17
C GLY A 161 11.61 -17.39 24.06
N GLU A 162 10.39 -17.63 23.56
CA GLU A 162 10.16 -18.41 22.36
C GLU A 162 10.72 -17.68 21.13
N VAL A 163 11.43 -18.42 20.28
CA VAL A 163 11.79 -18.00 18.92
C VAL A 163 11.05 -18.89 17.94
N ALA A 164 10.06 -18.33 17.24
CA ALA A 164 9.19 -19.11 16.35
C ALA A 164 8.66 -18.28 15.17
N GLU A 165 8.06 -18.95 14.19
CA GLU A 165 7.33 -18.29 13.10
C GLU A 165 5.88 -18.04 13.49
N LYS A 166 5.44 -16.78 13.46
CA LYS A 166 4.05 -16.39 13.72
C LYS A 166 3.68 -15.18 12.88
N LYS A 167 2.47 -15.21 12.29
CA LYS A 167 1.92 -14.13 11.46
C LYS A 167 2.01 -12.77 12.16
N PHE A 168 2.39 -11.74 11.41
CA PHE A 168 2.54 -10.39 11.96
C PHE A 168 1.22 -9.89 12.54
N PRO A 169 1.20 -9.27 13.73
CA PRO A 169 -0.06 -9.00 14.42
C PRO A 169 -0.87 -7.94 13.68
N ALA A 170 -2.13 -8.26 13.37
CA ALA A 170 -3.03 -7.38 12.61
C ALA A 170 -3.18 -5.97 13.20
N ARG A 171 -3.08 -5.84 14.53
CA ARG A 171 -3.13 -4.56 15.25
C ARG A 171 -2.02 -3.57 14.85
N TYR A 172 -0.87 -4.06 14.37
CA TYR A 172 0.21 -3.23 13.85
C TYR A 172 0.10 -3.02 12.32
N ARG A 173 -0.57 -3.93 11.59
CA ARG A 173 -0.80 -3.78 10.14
C ARG A 173 -1.63 -2.53 9.81
N ASN A 174 -2.60 -2.19 10.66
CA ASN A 174 -3.43 -1.00 10.48
C ASN A 174 -2.70 0.31 10.81
N ILE A 175 -1.62 0.26 11.61
CA ILE A 175 -0.81 1.44 11.94
C ILE A 175 0.28 1.64 10.89
N LYS A 176 0.88 0.55 10.38
CA LYS A 176 1.70 0.60 9.16
C LYS A 176 0.91 1.12 7.96
N LYS A 177 -0.41 0.95 7.87
CA LYS A 177 -1.21 1.62 6.83
C LYS A 177 -1.21 3.15 6.93
N ASN A 178 -1.03 3.70 8.14
CA ASN A 178 -1.02 5.14 8.38
C ASN A 178 0.41 5.73 8.52
N GLN A 179 1.43 4.91 8.77
CA GLN A 179 2.86 5.33 8.79
C GLN A 179 3.66 4.89 7.54
N LYS A 180 3.16 3.98 6.70
CA LYS A 180 3.79 3.61 5.43
C LYS A 180 3.32 4.54 4.30
N ILE A 181 3.57 5.84 4.50
CA ILE A 181 3.61 6.88 3.47
C ILE A 181 4.85 7.76 3.72
N GLU A 182 6.01 7.16 3.98
CA GLU A 182 7.29 7.90 3.80
C GLU A 182 7.92 7.64 2.42
N ASN A 183 7.14 7.09 1.48
CA ASN A 183 7.54 6.93 0.08
C ASN A 183 6.44 7.28 -0.93
N LEU A 184 5.42 8.07 -0.57
CA LEU A 184 4.42 8.50 -1.56
C LEU A 184 4.46 10.01 -1.68
N GLU A 185 5.03 10.46 -2.79
CA GLU A 185 4.61 11.63 -3.54
C GLU A 185 3.93 12.72 -2.72
N GLU A 186 4.75 13.60 -2.18
CA GLU A 186 4.26 14.76 -1.46
C GLU A 186 4.11 15.92 -2.43
N ILE A 187 2.96 16.62 -2.39
CA ILE A 187 2.83 17.90 -3.09
C ILE A 187 3.65 18.91 -2.29
N ILE A 188 4.80 19.33 -2.84
CA ILE A 188 5.65 20.35 -2.22
C ILE A 188 5.05 21.74 -2.47
N LYS A 189 4.57 21.95 -3.71
CA LYS A 189 3.97 23.21 -4.15
C LYS A 189 2.63 22.94 -4.79
N THR A 190 1.57 23.45 -4.16
CA THR A 190 0.22 23.42 -4.74
C THR A 190 0.18 24.34 -5.96
N PRO A 191 -0.18 23.82 -7.15
CA PRO A 191 -0.32 24.68 -8.31
C PRO A 191 -1.55 25.59 -8.22
N GLU A 192 -1.48 26.73 -8.91
CA GLU A 192 -2.56 27.73 -8.93
C GLU A 192 -3.49 27.48 -10.12
N ILE A 193 -4.78 27.78 -9.93
CA ILE A 193 -5.76 27.79 -11.02
C ILE A 193 -5.48 29.01 -11.91
N SER A 194 -5.70 28.89 -13.22
CA SER A 194 -5.62 30.04 -14.12
C SER A 194 -6.74 31.04 -13.81
N LYS A 195 -6.51 32.35 -13.98
CA LYS A 195 -7.57 33.36 -13.76
C LYS A 195 -8.82 33.10 -14.61
N GLU A 196 -8.64 32.60 -15.83
CA GLU A 196 -9.74 32.24 -16.73
C GLU A 196 -10.58 31.10 -16.16
N ASP A 197 -9.95 30.05 -15.63
CA ASP A 197 -10.65 28.94 -15.00
C ASP A 197 -11.28 29.34 -13.67
N GLU A 198 -10.64 30.20 -12.88
CA GLU A 198 -11.21 30.77 -11.65
C GLU A 198 -12.51 31.53 -11.93
N GLU A 199 -12.49 32.47 -12.88
CA GLU A 199 -13.68 33.23 -13.29
C GLU A 199 -14.79 32.31 -13.82
N LYS A 200 -14.41 31.27 -14.57
CA LYS A 200 -15.35 30.27 -15.10
C LYS A 200 -15.96 29.44 -13.97
N ILE A 201 -15.16 28.97 -13.02
CA ILE A 201 -15.61 28.23 -11.83
C ILE A 201 -16.55 29.10 -11.01
N GLU A 202 -16.16 30.34 -10.71
CA GLU A 202 -16.96 31.28 -9.91
C GLU A 202 -18.30 31.59 -10.58
N LYS A 203 -18.32 31.81 -11.89
CA LYS A 203 -19.54 32.01 -12.67
C LYS A 203 -20.52 30.84 -12.50
N TRP A 204 -20.07 29.61 -12.71
CA TRP A 204 -20.95 28.44 -12.65
C TRP A 204 -21.30 28.00 -11.24
N ASN A 205 -20.47 28.34 -10.26
CA ASN A 205 -20.81 28.13 -8.85
C ASN A 205 -21.81 29.15 -8.35
N SER A 206 -21.81 30.37 -8.86
CA SER A 206 -22.68 31.45 -8.36
C SER A 206 -24.12 31.38 -8.86
N ILE A 207 -24.39 30.58 -9.90
CA ILE A 207 -25.74 30.42 -10.44
C ILE A 207 -26.72 29.84 -9.42
N SER A 208 -27.95 30.31 -9.39
CA SER A 208 -29.04 29.80 -8.54
C SER A 208 -29.74 28.58 -9.14
N ALA A 209 -30.48 27.85 -8.30
CA ALA A 209 -31.29 26.73 -8.76
C ALA A 209 -32.37 27.18 -9.75
N GLU A 210 -32.99 28.33 -9.49
CA GLU A 210 -34.01 28.93 -10.35
C GLU A 210 -33.43 29.35 -11.72
N GLU A 211 -32.20 29.87 -11.75
CA GLU A 211 -31.49 30.14 -13.00
C GLU A 211 -31.21 28.85 -13.78
N ILE A 212 -30.67 27.80 -13.16
CA ILE A 212 -30.42 26.51 -13.83
C ILE A 212 -31.72 25.96 -14.45
N LYS A 213 -32.84 26.02 -13.74
CA LYS A 213 -34.15 25.55 -14.23
C LYS A 213 -34.65 26.31 -15.46
N SER A 214 -34.32 27.59 -15.58
CA SER A 214 -34.76 28.44 -16.69
C SER A 214 -33.80 28.44 -17.88
N MET A 215 -32.60 27.86 -17.73
CA MET A 215 -31.62 27.75 -18.81
C MET A 215 -31.96 26.64 -19.79
N ASP A 216 -31.52 26.83 -21.04
CA ASP A 216 -31.37 25.71 -21.96
C ASP A 216 -30.23 24.81 -21.46
N LEU A 217 -30.59 23.70 -20.83
CA LEU A 217 -29.64 22.76 -20.22
C LEU A 217 -28.62 22.21 -21.22
N LYS A 218 -28.94 22.19 -22.52
CA LYS A 218 -27.98 21.79 -23.56
C LYS A 218 -26.79 22.76 -23.67
N LYS A 219 -26.97 24.03 -23.30
CA LYS A 219 -25.93 25.07 -23.28
C LYS A 219 -25.08 25.06 -22.01
N LEU A 220 -25.43 24.27 -20.99
CA LEU A 220 -24.55 24.09 -19.83
C LEU A 220 -23.19 23.51 -20.26
N PRO A 221 -22.09 23.82 -19.57
CA PRO A 221 -20.78 23.26 -19.86
C PRO A 221 -20.80 21.73 -19.92
N LYS A 222 -19.98 21.13 -20.79
CA LYS A 222 -19.86 19.65 -20.91
C LYS A 222 -19.58 19.00 -19.56
N ASN A 223 -18.90 19.70 -18.66
CA ASN A 223 -18.43 19.21 -17.38
C ASN A 223 -19.22 19.79 -16.19
N PHE A 224 -20.46 20.23 -16.43
CA PHE A 224 -21.34 20.71 -15.36
C PHE A 224 -21.89 19.52 -14.54
N PHE A 225 -21.95 19.70 -13.22
CA PHE A 225 -22.51 18.71 -12.30
C PHE A 225 -23.50 19.32 -11.33
N VAL A 226 -24.39 18.47 -10.81
CA VAL A 226 -25.28 18.78 -9.70
C VAL A 226 -25.23 17.64 -8.68
N MET A 227 -25.36 17.99 -7.41
CA MET A 227 -25.50 17.07 -6.31
C MET A 227 -26.75 17.44 -5.53
N VAL A 228 -27.66 16.48 -5.43
CA VAL A 228 -29.03 16.70 -4.96
C VAL A 228 -29.35 15.71 -3.85
N MET A 229 -29.83 16.19 -2.71
CA MET A 229 -30.48 15.35 -1.70
C MET A 229 -31.84 14.91 -2.21
N HIS A 230 -32.06 13.61 -2.26
CA HIS A 230 -33.31 13.02 -2.69
C HIS A 230 -33.96 12.28 -1.52
N PHE A 231 -35.02 12.88 -0.98
CA PHE A 231 -35.77 12.39 0.16
C PHE A 231 -37.00 11.60 -0.26
N ARG A 232 -37.29 10.53 0.50
CA ARG A 232 -38.51 9.73 0.40
C ARG A 232 -38.89 9.33 1.83
N GLY A 233 -39.88 10.02 2.42
CA GLY A 233 -40.21 9.91 3.84
C GLY A 233 -38.99 10.22 4.73
N LYS A 234 -38.54 9.25 5.51
CA LYS A 234 -37.37 9.37 6.42
C LYS A 234 -36.03 9.00 5.78
N SER A 235 -36.02 8.61 4.51
CA SER A 235 -34.80 8.20 3.81
C SER A 235 -34.26 9.32 2.94
N VAL A 236 -32.93 9.46 2.91
CA VAL A 236 -32.24 10.36 1.96
C VAL A 236 -31.02 9.66 1.36
N HIS A 237 -30.74 9.97 0.10
CA HIS A 237 -29.48 9.68 -0.56
C HIS A 237 -29.06 10.91 -1.36
N PHE A 238 -27.79 10.97 -1.77
CA PHE A 238 -27.36 12.01 -2.71
C PHE A 238 -27.36 11.44 -4.12
N ASP A 239 -27.91 12.20 -5.04
CA ASP A 239 -27.78 11.95 -6.45
C ASP A 239 -26.70 12.87 -7.00
N PHE A 240 -25.57 12.28 -7.37
CA PHE A 240 -24.52 12.96 -8.11
C PHE A 240 -24.79 12.79 -9.60
N ARG A 241 -25.00 13.88 -10.33
CA ARG A 241 -25.28 13.87 -11.76
C ARG A 241 -24.33 14.79 -12.49
N ARG A 242 -23.80 14.33 -13.61
CA ARG A 242 -22.89 15.08 -14.47
C ARG A 242 -23.32 15.00 -15.91
N LYS A 243 -23.18 16.11 -16.62
CA LYS A 243 -23.43 16.16 -18.06
C LYS A 243 -22.34 15.38 -18.80
N GLU A 244 -22.73 14.54 -19.74
CA GLU A 244 -21.82 13.84 -20.65
C GLU A 244 -22.47 13.77 -22.05
N ASN A 245 -21.89 14.43 -23.05
CA ASN A 245 -22.27 14.30 -24.47
C ASN A 245 -23.79 14.32 -24.78
N GLY A 246 -24.55 15.19 -24.11
CA GLY A 246 -25.99 15.38 -24.35
C GLY A 246 -26.92 14.49 -23.50
N PHE A 247 -26.36 13.65 -22.64
CA PHE A 247 -27.06 12.86 -21.62
C PHE A 247 -26.43 13.07 -20.23
N LEU A 248 -26.99 12.45 -19.20
CA LEU A 248 -26.42 12.46 -17.86
C LEU A 248 -25.96 11.07 -17.43
N ASN A 249 -24.77 11.05 -16.85
CA ASN A 249 -24.29 9.92 -16.05
C ASN A 249 -24.21 10.36 -14.59
N GLY A 250 -24.25 9.39 -13.68
CA GLY A 250 -24.28 9.71 -12.27
C GLY A 250 -24.40 8.50 -11.36
N GLU A 251 -24.36 8.77 -10.07
CA GLU A 251 -24.30 7.79 -9.01
C GLU A 251 -25.28 8.17 -7.91
N THR A 252 -25.90 7.15 -7.32
CA THR A 252 -26.62 7.25 -6.07
C THR A 252 -25.65 7.01 -4.94
N ILE A 253 -25.38 8.01 -4.11
CA ILE A 253 -24.48 7.91 -2.96
C ILE A 253 -25.32 7.60 -1.72
N ALA A 254 -25.01 6.49 -1.03
CA ALA A 254 -25.68 6.07 0.20
C ALA A 254 -25.27 6.93 1.41
N SER A 255 -25.58 8.24 1.34
CA SER A 255 -25.05 9.27 2.22
C SER A 255 -25.64 9.28 3.63
N GLN A 256 -26.85 8.77 3.85
CA GLN A 256 -27.51 8.86 5.16
C GLN A 256 -26.92 7.93 6.22
N VAL A 257 -26.75 8.45 7.45
CA VAL A 257 -26.56 7.65 8.67
C VAL A 257 -27.90 7.06 9.11
N GLN A 258 -27.93 5.75 9.31
CA GLN A 258 -29.18 5.04 9.63
C GLN A 258 -29.86 5.63 10.88
N GLY A 259 -31.14 5.98 10.75
CA GLY A 259 -31.95 6.54 11.85
C GLY A 259 -31.69 8.02 12.17
N ALA A 260 -30.85 8.72 11.40
CA ALA A 260 -30.58 10.14 11.62
C ALA A 260 -31.80 11.04 11.38
N ILE A 261 -32.64 10.68 10.40
CA ILE A 261 -33.90 11.38 10.11
C ILE A 261 -35.03 10.60 10.79
N ARG A 262 -35.75 11.27 11.70
CA ARG A 262 -36.77 10.64 12.55
C ARG A 262 -38.20 10.91 12.08
N GLU A 263 -38.37 11.96 11.28
CA GLU A 263 -39.65 12.47 10.78
C GLU A 263 -39.64 12.48 9.25
N ASP A 264 -40.82 12.42 8.63
CA ASP A 264 -40.94 12.43 7.18
C ASP A 264 -40.61 13.81 6.61
N ILE A 265 -39.81 13.81 5.55
CA ILE A 265 -39.42 14.99 4.78
C ILE A 265 -40.32 15.05 3.55
N ASP A 266 -41.37 15.86 3.66
CA ASP A 266 -42.50 16.00 2.73
C ASP A 266 -42.59 17.42 2.14
N SER A 267 -41.55 18.23 2.33
CA SER A 267 -41.53 19.63 1.87
C SER A 267 -40.10 20.12 1.67
N ILE A 268 -39.95 21.07 0.74
CA ILE A 268 -38.67 21.75 0.47
C ILE A 268 -38.13 22.47 1.71
N GLU A 269 -39.00 23.04 2.56
CA GLU A 269 -38.60 23.73 3.80
C GLU A 269 -37.92 22.75 4.77
N LYS A 270 -38.51 21.57 4.99
CA LYS A 270 -37.89 20.53 5.83
C LYS A 270 -36.58 20.02 5.21
N ALA A 271 -36.57 19.79 3.90
CA ALA A 271 -35.37 19.36 3.19
C ALA A 271 -34.22 20.39 3.33
N LYS A 272 -34.53 21.68 3.27
CA LYS A 272 -33.57 22.78 3.50
C LYS A 272 -32.98 22.75 4.90
N GLU A 273 -33.77 22.49 5.94
CA GLU A 273 -33.25 22.39 7.31
C GLU A 273 -32.32 21.20 7.50
N ILE A 274 -32.60 20.08 6.82
CA ILE A 274 -31.69 18.93 6.79
C ILE A 274 -30.41 19.24 5.99
N ALA A 275 -30.53 19.95 4.86
CA ALA A 275 -29.39 20.32 4.02
C ALA A 275 -28.37 21.21 4.75
N LYS A 276 -28.78 22.05 5.70
CA LYS A 276 -27.86 22.83 6.56
C LYS A 276 -26.91 21.94 7.38
N LYS A 277 -27.25 20.67 7.58
CA LYS A 277 -26.47 19.68 8.33
C LYS A 277 -25.61 18.80 7.42
N ILE A 278 -25.37 19.21 6.17
CA ILE A 278 -24.62 18.43 5.17
C ILE A 278 -23.25 17.95 5.67
N ASP A 279 -22.63 18.71 6.58
CA ASP A 279 -21.32 18.40 7.13
C ASP A 279 -21.37 17.71 8.52
N ASP A 280 -22.57 17.48 9.06
CA ASP A 280 -22.76 16.80 10.35
C ASP A 280 -22.66 15.28 10.18
N GLU A 281 -21.66 14.69 10.82
CA GLU A 281 -21.39 13.25 10.80
C GLU A 281 -22.48 12.38 11.39
N LYS A 282 -23.37 12.96 12.21
CA LYS A 282 -24.53 12.26 12.76
C LYS A 282 -25.65 12.10 11.73
N PHE A 283 -25.64 12.91 10.68
CA PHE A 283 -26.63 12.88 9.60
C PHE A 283 -26.08 12.23 8.34
N PHE A 284 -24.86 12.58 7.94
CA PHE A 284 -24.30 12.17 6.66
C PHE A 284 -22.91 11.52 6.78
N LYS A 285 -22.78 10.41 6.05
CA LYS A 285 -21.53 9.68 5.85
C LYS A 285 -20.68 10.31 4.74
N PHE A 286 -21.32 10.80 3.67
CA PHE A 286 -20.65 11.53 2.59
C PHE A 286 -20.84 13.02 2.82
N ARG A 287 -19.74 13.72 3.14
CA ARG A 287 -19.76 15.12 3.57
C ARG A 287 -18.54 15.88 3.05
N PRO A 288 -18.62 17.20 2.82
CA PRO A 288 -17.49 18.01 2.38
C PRO A 288 -16.20 17.83 3.22
N SER A 289 -16.34 17.75 4.54
CA SER A 289 -15.22 17.59 5.49
C SER A 289 -14.80 16.14 5.76
N MET A 290 -15.29 15.16 4.99
CA MET A 290 -14.89 13.76 5.21
C MET A 290 -13.39 13.57 4.97
N THR A 291 -12.78 12.66 5.71
CA THR A 291 -11.39 12.22 5.46
C THR A 291 -11.36 11.12 4.42
N GLY A 292 -10.20 10.91 3.78
CA GLY A 292 -10.02 9.88 2.76
C GLY A 292 -10.19 8.44 3.25
N GLU A 293 -10.29 8.21 4.56
CA GLU A 293 -10.48 6.88 5.16
C GLU A 293 -11.95 6.41 5.13
N ALA A 294 -12.90 7.33 4.98
CA ALA A 294 -14.33 7.01 4.99
C ALA A 294 -14.82 6.66 3.58
N HIS A 295 -15.13 5.38 3.34
CA HIS A 295 -15.64 4.94 2.04
C HIS A 295 -17.15 4.76 2.06
N ILE A 296 -17.84 5.29 1.04
CA ILE A 296 -19.30 5.28 0.97
C ILE A 296 -19.76 4.45 -0.22
N LEU A 297 -20.73 3.56 0.01
CA LEU A 297 -21.35 2.80 -1.07
C LEU A 297 -22.03 3.74 -2.08
N ILE A 298 -21.74 3.53 -3.35
CA ILE A 298 -22.42 4.21 -4.46
C ILE A 298 -23.02 3.17 -5.41
N MET A 299 -24.08 3.57 -6.12
CA MET A 299 -24.72 2.76 -7.15
C MET A 299 -24.82 3.58 -8.44
N GLU A 300 -24.29 3.04 -9.53
CA GLU A 300 -24.39 3.70 -10.83
C GLU A 300 -25.85 3.84 -11.25
N LYS A 301 -26.21 5.02 -11.74
CA LYS A 301 -27.53 5.28 -12.30
C LYS A 301 -27.52 4.90 -13.78
N ALA A 302 -28.65 4.40 -14.28
CA ALA A 302 -28.86 4.33 -15.72
C ALA A 302 -28.72 5.73 -16.33
N THR A 303 -28.24 5.81 -17.57
CA THR A 303 -28.14 7.07 -18.30
C THR A 303 -29.47 7.82 -18.30
N GLN A 304 -29.46 9.09 -17.89
CA GLN A 304 -30.66 9.89 -17.69
C GLN A 304 -30.76 11.04 -18.71
N PRO A 305 -31.97 11.55 -19.03
CA PRO A 305 -32.11 12.76 -19.84
C PRO A 305 -31.57 13.99 -19.11
N ILE A 306 -31.15 14.99 -19.89
CA ILE A 306 -30.51 16.21 -19.38
C ILE A 306 -31.38 17.01 -18.40
N ASP A 307 -32.71 16.87 -18.48
CA ASP A 307 -33.70 17.53 -17.63
C ASP A 307 -33.49 17.25 -16.14
N TRP A 308 -32.87 16.12 -15.80
CA TRP A 308 -32.53 15.78 -14.41
C TRP A 308 -31.47 16.71 -13.78
N LEU A 309 -30.78 17.56 -14.56
CA LEU A 309 -29.94 18.64 -14.01
C LEU A 309 -30.77 19.78 -13.40
N ALA A 310 -32.01 19.97 -13.85
CA ALA A 310 -32.90 21.01 -13.34
C ALA A 310 -33.71 20.55 -12.11
N VAL A 311 -33.69 19.26 -11.79
CA VAL A 311 -34.37 18.67 -10.62
C VAL A 311 -33.54 18.95 -9.35
N ILE A 312 -33.57 20.20 -8.92
CA ILE A 312 -32.75 20.75 -7.82
C ILE A 312 -33.63 21.14 -6.64
N LYS A 313 -34.85 21.62 -6.87
CA LYS A 313 -35.72 22.13 -5.80
C LYS A 313 -37.16 21.82 -6.18
N ASP A 314 -37.50 20.55 -6.13
CA ASP A 314 -38.70 20.00 -6.75
C ASP A 314 -39.37 18.99 -5.84
N GLU A 315 -40.69 18.95 -5.92
CA GLU A 315 -41.54 18.02 -5.18
C GLU A 315 -42.31 17.19 -6.21
N VAL A 316 -42.23 15.86 -6.08
CA VAL A 316 -42.91 14.94 -6.98
C VAL A 316 -43.88 14.06 -6.19
N LYS A 317 -45.10 13.93 -6.70
CA LYS A 317 -46.21 13.26 -6.01
C LYS A 317 -45.99 11.75 -5.89
N PRO A 318 -46.62 11.07 -4.92
CA PRO A 318 -46.52 9.61 -4.82
C PRO A 318 -46.94 8.92 -6.11
N GLY A 319 -46.21 7.88 -6.51
CA GLY A 319 -46.45 7.12 -7.72
C GLY A 319 -45.85 7.70 -9.00
N THR A 320 -45.20 8.87 -8.96
CA THR A 320 -44.45 9.41 -10.10
C THR A 320 -42.98 9.02 -10.07
N ILE A 321 -42.26 9.23 -11.17
CA ILE A 321 -40.81 9.00 -11.24
C ILE A 321 -40.11 9.91 -10.22
N GLY A 322 -39.30 9.31 -9.34
CA GLY A 322 -38.65 10.01 -8.22
C GLY A 322 -39.40 9.89 -6.89
N ALA A 323 -40.65 9.45 -6.86
CA ALA A 323 -41.39 9.17 -5.63
C ALA A 323 -41.41 7.67 -5.31
N THR A 324 -41.92 7.30 -4.14
CA THR A 324 -42.35 5.90 -3.91
C THR A 324 -43.84 5.76 -4.22
N ARG A 325 -44.40 4.55 -4.06
CA ARG A 325 -45.85 4.34 -4.18
C ARG A 325 -46.67 5.14 -3.16
N PHE A 326 -46.09 5.46 -2.00
CA PHE A 326 -46.81 6.03 -0.85
C PHE A 326 -46.27 7.39 -0.39
N GLU A 327 -44.98 7.63 -0.59
CA GLU A 327 -44.26 8.83 -0.17
C GLU A 327 -43.90 9.71 -1.38
N GLU A 328 -43.97 11.02 -1.19
CA GLU A 328 -43.47 12.03 -2.12
C GLU A 328 -41.95 11.91 -2.30
N GLY A 329 -41.46 12.38 -3.46
CA GLY A 329 -40.05 12.58 -3.71
C GLY A 329 -39.71 14.06 -3.54
N ILE A 330 -38.84 14.40 -2.60
CA ILE A 330 -38.39 15.78 -2.40
C ILE A 330 -36.93 15.88 -2.84
N PHE A 331 -36.64 16.78 -3.78
CA PHE A 331 -35.31 17.04 -4.30
C PHE A 331 -34.82 18.39 -3.80
N TYR A 332 -33.64 18.39 -3.16
CA TYR A 332 -32.99 19.60 -2.66
C TYR A 332 -31.51 19.64 -3.05
N GLY A 333 -31.15 20.58 -3.90
CA GLY A 333 -29.80 20.79 -4.41
C GLY A 333 -28.89 21.26 -3.31
N ILE A 334 -27.79 20.54 -3.14
CA ILE A 334 -26.78 20.84 -2.14
C ILE A 334 -25.48 21.31 -2.75
N ASP A 335 -25.21 20.98 -4.00
CA ASP A 335 -24.06 21.55 -4.69
C ASP A 335 -24.20 21.48 -6.20
N TRP A 336 -23.53 22.37 -6.92
CA TRP A 336 -23.41 22.34 -8.38
C TRP A 336 -22.26 23.23 -8.81
N GLY A 337 -21.74 22.96 -10.01
CA GLY A 337 -20.58 23.67 -10.52
C GLY A 337 -19.93 22.94 -11.68
N LEU A 338 -18.62 23.11 -11.79
CA LEU A 338 -17.80 22.41 -12.76
C LEU A 338 -17.05 21.24 -12.12
N LEU A 339 -16.87 20.18 -12.89
CA LEU A 339 -15.91 19.14 -12.54
C LEU A 339 -14.85 18.98 -13.63
N TRP A 340 -13.68 18.46 -13.29
CA TRP A 340 -12.73 17.95 -14.27
C TRP A 340 -12.67 16.44 -14.11
N ARG A 341 -12.65 15.72 -15.24
CA ARG A 341 -12.53 14.26 -15.23
C ARG A 341 -11.06 13.92 -15.15
N GLY A 342 -10.71 13.16 -14.12
CA GLY A 342 -9.42 12.48 -14.04
C GLY A 342 -9.45 11.18 -14.85
N VAL A 343 -8.84 10.14 -14.29
CA VAL A 343 -8.88 8.79 -14.86
C VAL A 343 -10.28 8.18 -14.86
N GLN A 344 -10.64 7.48 -15.94
CA GLN A 344 -11.96 6.86 -16.15
C GLN A 344 -11.79 5.40 -16.62
N LYS A 345 -11.49 4.51 -15.68
CA LYS A 345 -11.35 3.06 -15.91
C LYS A 345 -12.62 2.31 -15.50
N PRO A 346 -12.83 1.07 -16.01
CA PRO A 346 -13.98 0.25 -15.62
C PRO A 346 -14.13 -0.02 -14.11
N TYR A 347 -13.05 0.11 -13.33
CA TYR A 347 -13.02 -0.15 -11.89
C TYR A 347 -12.54 1.05 -11.05
N PHE A 348 -12.26 2.19 -11.69
CA PHE A 348 -11.71 3.37 -11.02
C PHE A 348 -12.08 4.63 -11.79
N LYS A 349 -12.79 5.56 -11.14
CA LYS A 349 -13.10 6.87 -11.70
C LYS A 349 -12.59 7.95 -10.77
N GLU A 350 -12.17 9.07 -11.35
CA GLU A 350 -11.61 10.19 -10.63
C GLU A 350 -12.23 11.49 -11.15
N PHE A 351 -12.64 12.35 -10.22
CA PHE A 351 -13.27 13.63 -10.51
C PHE A 351 -12.66 14.72 -9.62
N PHE A 352 -12.45 15.90 -10.17
CA PHE A 352 -12.05 17.10 -9.43
C PHE A 352 -13.24 18.03 -9.38
N LEU A 353 -13.89 18.13 -8.21
CA LEU A 353 -15.12 18.88 -8.03
C LEU A 353 -14.80 20.33 -7.68
N TYR A 354 -15.48 21.26 -8.33
CA TYR A 354 -15.44 22.69 -8.04
C TYR A 354 -16.85 23.21 -7.88
N GLY A 355 -17.55 22.74 -6.86
CA GLY A 355 -18.84 23.31 -6.43
C GLY A 355 -18.67 24.39 -5.35
N ARG A 356 -19.78 24.80 -4.74
CA ARG A 356 -19.79 25.64 -3.54
C ARG A 356 -19.30 24.88 -2.31
N ASN A 357 -19.79 23.65 -2.13
CA ASN A 357 -19.53 22.85 -0.93
C ASN A 357 -18.44 21.80 -1.17
N PHE A 358 -18.45 21.13 -2.32
CA PHE A 358 -17.51 20.09 -2.69
C PHE A 358 -16.45 20.66 -3.64
N LYS A 359 -15.29 20.99 -3.08
CA LYS A 359 -14.12 21.56 -3.77
C LYS A 359 -12.89 20.65 -3.70
N ARG A 360 -13.07 19.37 -3.99
CA ARG A 360 -12.07 18.33 -3.72
C ARG A 360 -12.03 17.29 -4.83
N ARG A 361 -10.95 16.52 -4.83
CA ARG A 361 -10.84 15.31 -5.62
C ARG A 361 -11.71 14.21 -5.01
N MET A 362 -12.60 13.66 -5.81
CA MET A 362 -13.43 12.51 -5.52
C MET A 362 -12.92 11.30 -6.30
N VAL A 363 -12.80 10.17 -5.62
CA VAL A 363 -12.43 8.89 -6.21
C VAL A 363 -13.59 7.93 -6.06
N GLU A 364 -13.91 7.21 -7.13
CA GLU A 364 -14.84 6.08 -7.14
C GLU A 364 -14.07 4.82 -7.51
N ARG A 365 -14.29 3.73 -6.77
CA ARG A 365 -13.59 2.47 -7.01
C ARG A 365 -14.50 1.28 -6.84
N LEU A 366 -14.40 0.35 -7.78
CA LEU A 366 -15.02 -0.97 -7.69
C LEU A 366 -14.14 -1.85 -6.79
N LEU A 367 -14.71 -2.34 -5.69
CA LEU A 367 -14.02 -3.14 -4.68
C LEU A 367 -14.77 -4.46 -4.45
N PRO A 368 -14.06 -5.55 -4.09
CA PRO A 368 -14.72 -6.79 -3.70
C PRO A 368 -15.57 -6.58 -2.43
N THR A 369 -16.77 -7.14 -2.41
CA THR A 369 -17.60 -7.21 -1.20
C THR A 369 -16.95 -8.19 -0.22
N GLY A 370 -16.46 -7.70 0.92
CA GLY A 370 -16.17 -8.57 2.07
C GLY A 370 -17.46 -9.18 2.66
N GLU A 371 -17.38 -9.77 3.87
CA GLU A 371 -18.55 -10.26 4.64
C GLU A 371 -19.44 -9.11 5.15
N TRP A 372 -19.98 -8.29 4.26
CA TRP A 372 -20.89 -7.20 4.60
C TRP A 372 -22.33 -7.67 4.41
N GLU A 373 -23.06 -7.87 5.51
CA GLU A 373 -24.47 -8.32 5.52
C GLU A 373 -25.43 -7.50 4.63
N ARG A 374 -25.05 -6.29 4.21
CA ARG A 374 -25.94 -5.29 3.58
C ARG A 374 -25.75 -5.07 2.09
N VAL A 375 -24.81 -5.73 1.41
CA VAL A 375 -24.47 -5.39 0.01
C VAL A 375 -25.11 -6.33 -1.03
N GLY A 376 -26.01 -7.22 -0.61
CA GLY A 376 -26.65 -8.17 -1.52
C GLY A 376 -25.70 -9.31 -1.95
N LYS A 377 -26.10 -10.11 -2.94
CA LYS A 377 -25.34 -11.28 -3.41
C LYS A 377 -24.21 -10.95 -4.39
N GLU A 378 -23.99 -9.67 -4.70
CA GLU A 378 -22.97 -9.25 -5.66
C GLU A 378 -21.57 -9.35 -5.05
N LYS A 379 -20.59 -9.79 -5.86
CA LYS A 379 -19.18 -10.00 -5.45
C LYS A 379 -18.33 -8.73 -5.44
N THR A 380 -18.89 -7.61 -5.91
CA THR A 380 -18.22 -6.31 -5.97
C THR A 380 -19.21 -5.19 -5.68
N ASN A 381 -18.72 -4.06 -5.16
CA ASN A 381 -19.49 -2.84 -5.02
C ASN A 381 -18.66 -1.61 -5.38
N TRP A 382 -19.33 -0.56 -5.85
CA TRP A 382 -18.69 0.74 -6.05
C TRP A 382 -18.66 1.51 -4.73
N GLN A 383 -17.53 2.13 -4.42
CA GLN A 383 -17.38 3.02 -3.28
C GLN A 383 -16.82 4.36 -3.74
N ALA A 384 -17.28 5.45 -3.12
CA ALA A 384 -16.75 6.80 -3.32
C ALA A 384 -16.22 7.41 -2.02
N TRP A 385 -15.22 8.28 -2.14
CA TRP A 385 -14.70 9.12 -1.06
C TRP A 385 -14.01 10.37 -1.61
N LEU A 386 -13.87 11.40 -0.77
CA LEU A 386 -13.07 12.59 -1.07
C LEU A 386 -11.64 12.37 -0.58
N THR A 387 -10.64 12.73 -1.38
CA THR A 387 -9.23 12.52 -1.04
C THR A 387 -8.63 13.77 -0.41
N ASP A 388 -7.71 13.58 0.54
CA ASP A 388 -6.93 14.66 1.17
C ASP A 388 -5.83 15.19 0.22
N SER A 389 -5.31 14.33 -0.67
CA SER A 389 -4.39 14.74 -1.72
C SER A 389 -5.13 15.23 -2.98
N SER A 390 -4.71 16.38 -3.52
CA SER A 390 -5.14 16.88 -4.82
C SER A 390 -4.32 16.33 -6.00
N LEU A 391 -3.33 15.47 -5.77
CA LEU A 391 -2.44 14.94 -6.82
C LEU A 391 -3.22 13.98 -7.74
N PRO A 392 -3.37 14.28 -9.04
CA PRO A 392 -4.09 13.42 -9.97
C PRO A 392 -3.45 12.04 -10.09
N TYR A 393 -4.26 10.98 -10.31
CA TYR A 393 -3.71 9.64 -10.53
C TYR A 393 -2.71 9.62 -11.69
N LEU A 394 -2.97 10.38 -12.76
CA LEU A 394 -2.06 10.45 -13.90
C LEU A 394 -0.71 11.07 -13.56
N LEU A 395 -0.60 11.85 -12.50
CA LEU A 395 0.65 12.44 -12.02
C LEU A 395 1.15 11.74 -10.76
N SER A 396 0.64 10.55 -10.47
CA SER A 396 1.14 9.68 -9.41
C SER A 396 2.12 8.65 -9.97
N GLU A 397 3.07 8.21 -9.15
CA GLU A 397 4.10 7.22 -9.39
C GLU A 397 3.42 5.93 -9.82
N ARG A 398 2.32 5.58 -9.15
CA ARG A 398 1.48 4.44 -9.51
C ARG A 398 0.93 4.57 -10.93
N GLY A 399 0.39 5.73 -11.28
CA GLY A 399 -0.14 5.99 -12.62
C GLY A 399 0.96 5.97 -13.68
N ARG A 400 2.12 6.54 -13.38
CA ARG A 400 3.29 6.60 -14.26
C ARG A 400 4.00 5.27 -14.44
N LYS A 401 4.09 4.44 -13.41
CA LYS A 401 4.63 3.07 -13.51
C LYS A 401 3.71 2.17 -14.32
N ARG A 402 2.40 2.22 -14.05
CA ARG A 402 1.43 1.33 -14.71
C ARG A 402 1.14 1.71 -16.16
N LYS A 403 1.13 3.01 -16.48
CA LYS A 403 0.82 3.54 -17.83
C LYS A 403 -0.49 2.96 -18.38
N ASP A 404 -1.44 2.70 -17.49
CA ASP A 404 -2.66 1.92 -17.72
C ASP A 404 -3.88 2.79 -18.05
N TYR A 405 -3.66 4.07 -18.35
CA TYR A 405 -4.69 4.98 -18.83
C TYR A 405 -4.07 6.10 -19.67
N VAL A 406 -4.68 6.36 -20.81
CA VAL A 406 -4.39 7.53 -21.64
C VAL A 406 -5.71 8.27 -21.90
N PRO A 407 -5.79 9.55 -21.52
CA PRO A 407 -6.96 10.36 -21.77
C PRO A 407 -7.36 10.41 -23.26
N PRO A 408 -8.67 10.52 -23.56
CA PRO A 408 -9.16 10.82 -24.91
C PRO A 408 -8.51 12.06 -25.53
N GLU A 409 -8.63 12.22 -26.85
CA GLU A 409 -8.17 13.43 -27.53
C GLU A 409 -8.87 14.68 -26.95
N GLY A 410 -8.09 15.73 -26.70
CA GLY A 410 -8.56 16.98 -26.10
C GLY A 410 -8.83 16.94 -24.59
N GLU A 411 -8.63 15.81 -23.90
CA GLU A 411 -8.81 15.70 -22.45
C GLU A 411 -7.45 15.51 -21.76
N SER A 412 -7.21 16.26 -20.68
CA SER A 412 -5.97 16.19 -19.90
C SER A 412 -5.95 15.00 -18.92
N GLY A 413 -7.11 14.67 -18.33
CA GLY A 413 -7.21 13.69 -17.25
C GLY A 413 -6.65 14.17 -15.90
N ILE A 414 -6.46 15.49 -15.74
CA ILE A 414 -5.96 16.14 -14.52
C ILE A 414 -6.82 17.38 -14.19
N SER A 415 -6.58 18.01 -13.05
CA SER A 415 -7.33 19.20 -12.61
C SER A 415 -6.74 20.50 -13.20
N PRO A 416 -7.51 21.60 -13.27
CA PRO A 416 -7.08 22.85 -13.92
C PRO A 416 -5.82 23.48 -13.30
N GLU A 417 -5.57 23.31 -12.00
CA GLU A 417 -4.33 23.73 -11.34
C GLU A 417 -3.13 23.05 -12.00
N TRP A 418 -3.21 21.73 -12.18
CA TRP A 418 -2.12 20.95 -12.78
C TRP A 418 -2.01 21.20 -14.28
N GLU A 419 -3.13 21.47 -14.97
CA GLU A 419 -3.08 21.92 -16.37
C GLU A 419 -2.31 23.24 -16.52
N ASN A 420 -2.53 24.19 -15.61
CA ASN A 420 -1.87 25.48 -15.59
C ASN A 420 -0.38 25.36 -15.22
N ALA A 421 -0.03 24.43 -14.33
CA ALA A 421 1.35 24.19 -13.90
C ALA A 421 2.25 23.64 -15.01
N ILE A 422 1.71 22.80 -15.89
CA ILE A 422 2.47 22.09 -16.92
C ILE A 422 2.77 23.04 -18.09
N PRO A 423 4.02 23.16 -18.55
CA PRO A 423 4.36 24.04 -19.67
C PRO A 423 3.77 23.56 -20.99
N ASP A 424 3.44 24.49 -21.90
CA ASP A 424 2.70 24.20 -23.14
C ASP A 424 3.33 23.13 -24.03
N ASN A 425 4.66 23.01 -24.03
CA ASN A 425 5.37 21.99 -24.79
C ASN A 425 5.11 20.57 -24.27
N LEU A 426 4.68 20.41 -23.02
CA LEU A 426 4.39 19.14 -22.33
C LEU A 426 2.89 18.85 -22.16
N LYS A 427 1.99 19.74 -22.60
CA LYS A 427 0.53 19.52 -22.55
C LYS A 427 0.05 18.49 -23.57
N TRP A 428 -0.24 17.27 -23.13
CA TRP A 428 -0.62 16.13 -23.99
C TRP A 428 -2.03 16.14 -24.55
N TRP A 429 -2.85 17.05 -24.06
CA TRP A 429 -4.20 17.28 -24.54
C TRP A 429 -4.28 18.33 -25.65
N ASN A 430 -3.24 19.15 -25.84
CA ASN A 430 -3.21 20.20 -26.86
C ASN A 430 -2.73 19.72 -28.25
N LYS A 431 -2.35 18.44 -28.37
CA LYS A 431 -1.77 17.87 -29.58
C LYS A 431 -2.52 16.59 -29.93
N ASN A 432 -2.77 16.37 -31.22
CA ASN A 432 -3.25 15.08 -31.71
C ASN A 432 -2.05 14.11 -31.77
N LEU A 433 -1.83 13.41 -30.66
CA LEU A 433 -0.72 12.49 -30.45
C LEU A 433 -1.21 11.06 -30.38
N GLN A 434 -0.39 10.14 -30.89
CA GLN A 434 -0.61 8.71 -30.66
C GLN A 434 -0.46 8.37 -29.17
N GLU A 435 -1.12 7.29 -28.74
CA GLU A 435 -1.14 6.87 -27.33
C GLU A 435 0.28 6.76 -26.71
N LYS A 436 1.22 6.16 -27.45
CA LYS A 436 2.61 6.03 -27.02
C LYS A 436 3.31 7.38 -26.83
N GLU A 437 3.00 8.36 -27.66
CA GLU A 437 3.59 9.71 -27.58
C GLU A 437 2.97 10.50 -26.43
N LYS A 438 1.65 10.36 -26.20
CA LYS A 438 0.99 10.92 -25.02
C LYS A 438 1.62 10.38 -23.74
N ILE A 439 1.87 9.07 -23.65
CA ILE A 439 2.52 8.46 -22.49
C ILE A 439 3.90 9.06 -22.24
N LYS A 440 4.75 9.15 -23.27
CA LYS A 440 6.06 9.78 -23.13
C LYS A 440 5.97 11.21 -22.63
N MET A 441 5.00 11.98 -23.14
CA MET A 441 4.86 13.37 -22.76
C MET A 441 4.28 13.54 -21.35
N MET A 442 3.39 12.64 -20.91
CA MET A 442 2.95 12.55 -19.51
C MET A 442 4.13 12.21 -18.57
N ASP A 443 5.00 11.28 -18.97
CA ASP A 443 6.20 10.93 -18.20
C ASP A 443 7.16 12.14 -18.10
N SER A 444 7.38 12.85 -19.21
CA SER A 444 8.17 14.09 -19.22
C SER A 444 7.54 15.21 -18.37
N ALA A 445 6.22 15.35 -18.37
CA ALA A 445 5.53 16.31 -17.52
C ALA A 445 5.68 15.97 -16.04
N TYR A 446 5.57 14.69 -15.67
CA TYR A 446 5.79 14.22 -14.31
C TYR A 446 7.21 14.47 -13.82
N ASP A 447 8.23 14.14 -14.62
CA ASP A 447 9.63 14.42 -14.29
C ASP A 447 9.89 15.94 -14.16
N TRP A 448 9.29 16.75 -15.03
CA TRP A 448 9.37 18.21 -14.95
C TRP A 448 8.74 18.76 -13.66
N LEU A 449 7.60 18.23 -13.22
CA LEU A 449 6.96 18.63 -11.96
C LEU A 449 7.82 18.28 -10.74
N ILE A 450 8.57 17.17 -10.79
CA ILE A 450 9.55 16.83 -9.75
C ILE A 450 10.71 17.83 -9.77
N GLU A 451 11.29 18.11 -10.94
CA GLU A 451 12.42 19.02 -11.10
C GLU A 451 12.12 20.46 -10.65
N ASN A 452 10.87 20.89 -10.84
CA ASN A 452 10.43 22.24 -10.47
C ASN A 452 9.81 22.30 -9.06
N GLY A 453 9.94 21.22 -8.28
CA GLY A 453 9.53 21.21 -6.88
C GLY A 453 8.02 21.29 -6.66
N TYR A 454 7.20 20.79 -7.61
CA TYR A 454 5.77 20.59 -7.39
C TYR A 454 5.50 19.29 -6.64
N ILE A 455 6.25 18.23 -6.96
CA ILE A 455 6.07 16.88 -6.42
C ILE A 455 7.40 16.37 -5.85
N LYS A 456 7.39 15.84 -4.64
CA LYS A 456 8.50 15.07 -4.06
C LYS A 456 8.34 13.60 -4.44
N ALA A 457 8.95 13.18 -5.54
CA ALA A 457 8.93 11.79 -5.96
C ALA A 457 10.23 11.40 -6.68
N LYS A 458 10.43 10.09 -6.91
CA LYS A 458 11.52 9.60 -7.74
C LYS A 458 11.19 9.87 -9.21
N LYS A 459 12.14 10.44 -9.95
CA LYS A 459 12.04 10.55 -11.42
C LYS A 459 11.85 9.16 -12.02
N LEU A 460 11.12 9.10 -13.12
CA LEU A 460 11.03 7.87 -13.89
C LEU A 460 12.41 7.60 -14.48
N LYS A 461 12.97 6.40 -14.25
CA LYS A 461 14.09 5.92 -15.08
C LYS A 461 13.53 5.83 -16.50
N LEU A 462 13.82 6.84 -17.34
CA LEU A 462 13.53 6.79 -18.77
C LEU A 462 14.16 5.51 -19.28
N SER A 463 13.33 4.63 -19.87
CA SER A 463 13.76 3.34 -20.40
C SER A 463 14.93 3.54 -21.37
N LYS A 464 16.16 3.34 -20.89
CA LYS A 464 17.32 3.37 -21.75
C LYS A 464 17.23 2.15 -22.66
N LYS A 465 17.44 2.38 -23.95
CA LYS A 465 17.66 1.29 -24.90
C LYS A 465 19.10 0.86 -24.73
N GLU A 466 19.30 -0.22 -23.98
CA GLU A 466 20.62 -0.78 -23.76
C GLU A 466 20.77 -2.09 -24.52
N LYS A 467 22.00 -2.59 -24.63
CA LYS A 467 22.31 -3.77 -25.42
C LYS A 467 22.19 -5.02 -24.57
N PHE A 468 21.74 -6.11 -25.20
CA PHE A 468 21.79 -7.44 -24.61
C PHE A 468 22.45 -8.44 -25.56
N VAL A 469 22.97 -9.52 -24.99
CA VAL A 469 23.42 -10.73 -25.70
C VAL A 469 22.90 -11.96 -24.96
N LEU A 470 22.40 -12.94 -25.71
CA LEU A 470 22.10 -14.27 -25.19
C LEU A 470 23.19 -15.23 -25.67
N GLN A 471 23.94 -15.78 -24.74
CA GLN A 471 25.04 -16.70 -24.98
C GLN A 471 24.69 -18.12 -24.55
N ARG A 472 25.24 -19.10 -25.26
CA ARG A 472 25.32 -20.49 -24.83
C ARG A 472 26.73 -20.74 -24.34
N ARG A 473 26.86 -21.29 -23.15
CA ARG A 473 28.14 -21.71 -22.56
C ARG A 473 28.15 -23.21 -22.34
N TRP A 474 29.21 -23.90 -22.75
CA TRP A 474 29.29 -25.35 -22.58
C TRP A 474 30.72 -25.87 -22.42
N TRP A 475 30.85 -27.02 -21.79
CA TRP A 475 32.09 -27.80 -21.72
C TRP A 475 31.78 -29.29 -21.65
N LYS A 476 32.83 -30.11 -21.76
CA LYS A 476 32.69 -31.56 -21.69
C LYS A 476 32.21 -31.99 -20.29
N GLY A 477 31.06 -32.65 -20.22
CA GLY A 477 30.54 -33.21 -18.98
C GLY A 477 31.36 -34.42 -18.50
N GLN A 478 30.89 -35.06 -17.43
CA GLN A 478 31.51 -36.29 -16.93
C GLN A 478 31.55 -37.34 -18.05
N ALA A 479 32.70 -38.00 -18.21
CA ALA A 479 32.87 -39.08 -19.18
C ALA A 479 32.05 -40.32 -18.77
N VAL A 480 30.79 -40.35 -19.20
CA VAL A 480 29.89 -41.52 -19.17
C VAL A 480 29.58 -41.96 -20.59
N ILE A 481 28.97 -43.15 -20.77
CA ILE A 481 28.71 -43.79 -22.09
C ILE A 481 28.11 -42.83 -23.15
N ARG A 482 27.33 -41.81 -22.72
CA ARG A 482 26.65 -40.86 -23.60
C ARG A 482 27.43 -39.57 -23.92
N ASN A 483 28.57 -39.32 -23.27
CA ASN A 483 29.49 -38.19 -23.51
C ASN A 483 28.78 -36.82 -23.73
N GLN A 484 27.77 -36.51 -22.90
CA GLN A 484 26.97 -35.28 -23.05
C GLN A 484 27.69 -34.06 -22.47
N PRO A 485 27.66 -32.90 -23.16
CA PRO A 485 28.20 -31.66 -22.62
C PRO A 485 27.32 -31.13 -21.47
N LYS A 486 27.93 -30.38 -20.54
CA LYS A 486 27.17 -29.49 -19.65
C LYS A 486 26.93 -28.19 -20.41
N ILE A 487 25.68 -27.74 -20.47
CA ILE A 487 25.26 -26.55 -21.21
C ILE A 487 24.55 -25.61 -20.25
N PHE A 488 24.84 -24.32 -20.37
CA PHE A 488 24.24 -23.21 -19.64
C PHE A 488 23.91 -22.08 -20.62
N TYR A 489 23.02 -21.17 -20.22
CA TYR A 489 22.65 -20.01 -21.01
C TYR A 489 22.83 -18.74 -20.19
N ASP A 490 23.56 -17.78 -20.74
CA ASP A 490 23.87 -16.52 -20.06
C ASP A 490 23.21 -15.39 -20.85
N LEU A 491 22.26 -14.68 -20.25
CA LEU A 491 21.66 -13.47 -20.83
C LEU A 491 22.32 -12.25 -20.18
N ARG A 492 23.20 -11.58 -20.93
CA ARG A 492 23.97 -10.44 -20.43
C ARG A 492 23.44 -9.14 -20.99
N PHE A 493 23.45 -8.09 -20.17
CA PHE A 493 23.04 -6.76 -20.58
C PHE A 493 23.82 -5.67 -19.84
N GLU A 494 23.92 -4.51 -20.47
CA GLU A 494 24.49 -3.31 -19.84
C GLU A 494 23.36 -2.52 -19.16
N GLU A 495 23.59 -2.08 -17.92
CA GLU A 495 22.77 -1.07 -17.24
C GLU A 495 23.69 -0.08 -16.51
N ASP A 496 23.54 1.22 -16.80
CA ASP A 496 24.32 2.30 -16.18
C ASP A 496 25.85 2.11 -16.28
N GLY A 497 26.30 1.42 -17.33
CA GLY A 497 27.71 1.16 -17.60
C GLY A 497 28.28 -0.10 -16.94
N GLN A 498 27.46 -0.82 -16.16
CA GLN A 498 27.78 -2.10 -15.53
C GLN A 498 27.17 -3.25 -16.34
N ILE A 499 27.84 -4.41 -16.37
CA ILE A 499 27.30 -5.62 -16.99
C ILE A 499 26.63 -6.49 -15.93
N TYR A 500 25.40 -6.90 -16.21
CA TYR A 500 24.67 -7.89 -15.44
C TYR A 500 24.51 -9.17 -16.26
N THR A 501 24.59 -10.31 -15.59
CA THR A 501 24.37 -11.63 -16.20
C THR A 501 23.20 -12.31 -15.51
N ILE A 502 22.19 -12.69 -16.30
CA ILE A 502 21.14 -13.62 -15.89
C ILE A 502 21.58 -15.02 -16.32
N ARG A 503 22.00 -15.84 -15.36
CA ARG A 503 22.35 -17.25 -15.57
C ARG A 503 21.09 -18.08 -15.61
N LEU A 504 20.81 -18.72 -16.74
CA LEU A 504 19.63 -19.52 -17.01
C LEU A 504 20.00 -21.00 -17.08
N ASN A 505 19.22 -21.85 -16.42
CA ASN A 505 19.43 -23.30 -16.46
C ASN A 505 19.05 -23.90 -17.82
N ASP A 506 17.97 -23.43 -18.42
CA ASP A 506 17.47 -23.90 -19.70
C ASP A 506 17.40 -22.77 -20.74
N SER A 507 17.27 -23.15 -22.02
CA SER A 507 17.25 -22.16 -23.10
C SER A 507 15.95 -21.35 -23.08
N PRO A 508 16.00 -20.01 -22.96
CA PRO A 508 14.80 -19.17 -23.04
C PRO A 508 14.21 -19.11 -24.46
N LEU A 509 14.89 -19.72 -25.45
CA LEU A 509 14.41 -19.85 -26.82
C LEU A 509 13.58 -21.12 -27.03
N ALA A 510 13.73 -22.13 -26.16
CA ALA A 510 13.06 -23.41 -26.26
C ALA A 510 12.01 -23.60 -25.16
N GLU A 511 12.30 -23.15 -23.93
CA GLU A 511 11.43 -23.33 -22.78
C GLU A 511 10.53 -22.12 -22.53
N GLU A 512 9.34 -22.36 -21.98
CA GLU A 512 8.41 -21.29 -21.58
C GLU A 512 8.87 -20.56 -20.31
N LYS A 513 9.49 -21.31 -19.38
CA LYS A 513 10.02 -20.83 -18.11
C LYS A 513 11.35 -21.52 -17.81
N THR A 514 12.29 -20.80 -17.20
CA THR A 514 13.54 -21.37 -16.67
C THR A 514 13.89 -20.67 -15.36
N SER A 515 14.52 -21.37 -14.44
CA SER A 515 15.13 -20.73 -13.28
C SER A 515 16.32 -19.87 -13.70
N ALA A 516 16.54 -18.81 -12.95
CA ALA A 516 17.51 -17.77 -13.24
C ALA A 516 18.20 -17.28 -11.96
N ILE A 517 19.46 -16.88 -12.06
CA ILE A 517 20.18 -16.11 -11.03
C ILE A 517 20.70 -14.84 -11.72
N ILE A 518 20.58 -13.70 -11.05
CA ILE A 518 21.10 -12.42 -11.53
C ILE A 518 22.36 -12.09 -10.74
N GLU A 519 23.43 -11.77 -11.44
CA GLU A 519 24.69 -11.35 -10.82
C GLU A 519 25.31 -10.18 -11.59
N GLU A 520 26.13 -9.41 -10.88
CA GLU A 520 27.00 -8.41 -11.49
C GLU A 520 28.23 -9.08 -12.10
N THR A 521 28.62 -8.66 -13.31
CA THR A 521 29.82 -9.14 -13.99
C THR A 521 30.83 -8.00 -14.10
N ASP A 522 31.79 -8.00 -13.20
CA ASP A 522 32.83 -6.97 -13.05
C ASP A 522 34.19 -7.37 -13.68
N TYR A 523 34.32 -8.60 -14.18
CA TYR A 523 35.53 -9.11 -14.85
C TYR A 523 35.38 -9.14 -16.38
N ALA A 524 36.53 -9.08 -17.08
CA ALA A 524 36.61 -9.12 -18.54
C ALA A 524 36.62 -10.58 -19.08
N PRO A 525 36.18 -10.81 -20.33
CA PRO A 525 36.41 -12.09 -21.00
C PRO A 525 37.91 -12.37 -21.25
N PRO A 526 38.30 -13.59 -21.62
CA PRO A 526 39.69 -13.94 -21.89
C PRO A 526 40.35 -12.96 -22.87
N LYS A 527 41.52 -12.42 -22.49
CA LYS A 527 42.28 -11.37 -23.23
C LYS A 527 41.54 -10.03 -23.39
N GLY A 528 40.37 -9.86 -22.78
CA GLY A 528 39.61 -8.61 -22.75
C GLY A 528 40.17 -7.62 -21.74
N LYS A 529 39.74 -6.36 -21.84
CA LYS A 529 40.15 -5.26 -20.93
C LYS A 529 39.01 -4.74 -20.07
N SER A 530 37.76 -5.08 -20.40
CA SER A 530 36.57 -4.66 -19.66
C SER A 530 35.46 -5.70 -19.72
N SER A 531 34.58 -5.73 -18.71
CA SER A 531 33.40 -6.59 -18.69
C SER A 531 32.45 -6.34 -19.87
N LYS A 532 32.41 -5.12 -20.42
CA LYS A 532 31.58 -4.78 -21.60
C LYS A 532 31.89 -5.62 -22.83
N GLU A 533 33.10 -6.14 -22.94
CA GLU A 533 33.51 -6.99 -24.07
C GLU A 533 32.77 -8.34 -24.09
N TRP A 534 32.18 -8.76 -22.96
CA TRP A 534 31.28 -9.93 -22.90
C TRP A 534 30.09 -9.83 -23.84
N LEU A 535 29.59 -8.62 -24.12
CA LEU A 535 28.45 -8.41 -25.03
C LEU A 535 28.73 -8.81 -26.49
N SER A 536 30.01 -9.02 -26.83
CA SER A 536 30.48 -9.39 -28.16
C SER A 536 31.40 -10.62 -28.16
N PHE A 537 31.64 -11.24 -27.01
CA PHE A 537 32.58 -12.34 -26.88
C PHE A 537 31.99 -13.66 -27.41
N GLU A 538 32.76 -14.34 -28.25
CA GLU A 538 32.59 -15.73 -28.66
C GLU A 538 33.97 -16.39 -28.68
N GLY A 539 34.04 -17.63 -28.21
CA GLY A 539 35.29 -18.37 -28.23
C GLY A 539 35.49 -19.29 -27.04
N GLU A 540 36.75 -19.63 -26.82
CA GLU A 540 37.20 -20.53 -25.77
C GLU A 540 37.56 -19.74 -24.50
N ILE A 541 37.10 -20.24 -23.36
CA ILE A 541 37.58 -19.86 -22.02
C ILE A 541 38.54 -20.96 -21.58
N PRO A 542 39.87 -20.68 -21.55
CA PRO A 542 40.86 -21.61 -21.05
C PRO A 542 40.53 -22.07 -19.62
N ALA A 543 40.98 -23.27 -19.28
CA ALA A 543 40.86 -23.76 -17.92
C ALA A 543 41.59 -22.81 -16.94
N GLU A 544 41.06 -22.65 -15.73
CA GLU A 544 41.60 -21.81 -14.66
C GLU A 544 41.59 -20.28 -14.88
N GLU A 545 41.34 -19.78 -16.09
CA GLU A 545 41.42 -18.33 -16.36
C GLU A 545 40.27 -17.54 -15.70
N ILE A 546 39.04 -18.08 -15.75
CA ILE A 546 37.83 -17.43 -15.23
C ILE A 546 36.94 -18.46 -14.50
N PRO A 547 37.21 -18.76 -13.22
CA PRO A 547 36.49 -19.80 -12.46
C PRO A 547 34.98 -19.60 -12.38
N GLU A 548 34.50 -18.36 -12.43
CA GLU A 548 33.09 -17.97 -12.41
C GLU A 548 32.36 -18.46 -13.67
N GLU A 549 33.05 -18.49 -14.81
CA GLU A 549 32.52 -18.92 -16.11
C GLU A 549 32.89 -20.36 -16.44
N ASN A 550 34.00 -20.86 -15.89
CA ASN A 550 34.40 -22.26 -16.02
C ASN A 550 34.85 -22.81 -14.67
N PRO A 551 33.93 -23.41 -13.88
CA PRO A 551 34.30 -24.01 -12.61
C PRO A 551 35.20 -25.25 -12.80
N ASN A 552 35.27 -25.81 -14.02
CA ASN A 552 36.16 -26.92 -14.32
C ASN A 552 37.57 -26.42 -14.62
N GLN A 553 38.51 -26.80 -13.75
CA GLN A 553 39.91 -26.37 -13.83
C GLN A 553 40.76 -27.22 -14.79
N ASP A 554 40.21 -28.29 -15.38
CA ASP A 554 40.97 -29.24 -16.21
C ASP A 554 40.72 -29.10 -17.72
N ILE A 555 39.60 -28.49 -18.11
CA ILE A 555 39.16 -28.42 -19.52
C ILE A 555 38.59 -27.04 -19.85
N PRO A 556 38.72 -26.57 -21.10
CA PRO A 556 38.15 -25.29 -21.50
C PRO A 556 36.62 -25.34 -21.59
N ALA A 557 36.01 -24.17 -21.39
CA ALA A 557 34.62 -23.90 -21.73
C ALA A 557 34.53 -23.12 -23.05
N TYR A 558 33.39 -23.20 -23.71
CA TYR A 558 33.13 -22.54 -24.98
C TYR A 558 31.89 -21.66 -24.87
N ILE A 559 31.94 -20.49 -25.49
CA ILE A 559 30.83 -19.52 -25.57
C ILE A 559 30.50 -19.22 -27.03
N GLU A 560 29.20 -19.19 -27.31
CA GLU A 560 28.60 -18.82 -28.60
C GLU A 560 27.43 -17.87 -28.37
N ILE A 561 27.30 -16.85 -29.21
CA ILE A 561 26.18 -15.91 -29.19
C ILE A 561 25.01 -16.52 -29.96
N LEU A 562 23.90 -16.75 -29.25
CA LEU A 562 22.68 -17.26 -29.86
C LEU A 562 21.82 -16.15 -30.46
N ASP A 563 21.80 -14.97 -29.81
CA ASP A 563 21.09 -13.78 -30.25
C ASP A 563 21.65 -12.51 -29.57
N SER A 564 21.42 -11.35 -30.17
CA SER A 564 21.77 -10.05 -29.60
C SER A 564 20.84 -8.96 -30.11
N GLY A 565 20.76 -7.85 -29.37
CA GLY A 565 19.91 -6.73 -29.78
C GLY A 565 19.80 -5.63 -28.72
N GLU A 566 18.73 -4.85 -28.83
CA GLU A 566 18.35 -3.86 -27.82
C GLU A 566 17.33 -4.46 -26.86
N TYR A 567 17.36 -4.04 -25.60
CA TYR A 567 16.29 -4.28 -24.66
C TYR A 567 15.78 -2.98 -24.06
N GLU A 568 14.57 -3.04 -23.51
CA GLU A 568 13.93 -1.96 -22.77
C GLU A 568 13.47 -2.54 -21.43
N MET A 569 14.04 -2.05 -20.33
CA MET A 569 13.53 -2.37 -18.99
C MET A 569 12.25 -1.57 -18.75
N ILE A 570 11.14 -2.28 -18.55
CA ILE A 570 9.80 -1.71 -18.39
C ILE A 570 9.51 -1.43 -16.91
N GLU A 571 9.85 -2.39 -16.06
CA GLU A 571 9.57 -2.36 -14.62
C GLU A 571 10.65 -3.14 -13.88
N GLU A 572 11.05 -2.61 -12.74
CA GLU A 572 11.97 -3.27 -11.83
C GLU A 572 11.47 -3.01 -10.40
N THR A 573 11.27 -4.10 -9.67
CA THR A 573 10.90 -4.14 -8.27
C THR A 573 11.69 -5.25 -7.59
N GLU A 574 11.63 -5.30 -6.26
CA GLU A 574 12.35 -6.34 -5.51
C GLU A 574 11.95 -7.77 -5.90
N THR A 575 10.75 -8.04 -6.42
CA THR A 575 10.32 -9.41 -6.77
C THR A 575 9.97 -9.62 -8.23
N PHE A 576 10.12 -8.57 -9.05
CA PHE A 576 9.65 -8.58 -10.43
C PHE A 576 10.48 -7.64 -11.30
N ILE A 577 11.00 -8.15 -12.42
CA ILE A 577 11.68 -7.37 -13.46
C ILE A 577 11.04 -7.69 -14.80
N HIS A 578 10.74 -6.66 -15.60
CA HIS A 578 10.09 -6.81 -16.90
C HIS A 578 10.93 -6.19 -18.00
N PHE A 579 11.22 -6.99 -19.02
CA PHE A 579 12.00 -6.62 -20.18
C PHE A 579 11.16 -6.69 -21.45
N ASN A 580 11.53 -5.86 -22.43
CA ASN A 580 11.10 -6.01 -23.81
C ASN A 580 12.32 -6.09 -24.73
N PHE A 581 12.62 -7.30 -25.22
CA PHE A 581 13.77 -7.61 -26.05
C PHE A 581 13.46 -7.41 -27.54
N LYS A 582 14.43 -6.88 -28.28
CA LYS A 582 14.41 -6.66 -29.73
C LYS A 582 15.57 -7.39 -30.42
N GLY A 583 15.74 -8.67 -30.11
CA GLY A 583 16.64 -9.56 -30.85
C GLY A 583 15.99 -10.17 -32.08
N LYS A 584 16.72 -11.02 -32.80
CA LYS A 584 16.17 -11.79 -33.93
C LYS A 584 15.38 -13.00 -33.44
N LYS A 585 15.87 -13.69 -32.40
CA LYS A 585 15.27 -14.89 -31.80
C LYS A 585 14.59 -14.56 -30.46
N LEU A 586 15.30 -13.94 -29.52
CA LEU A 586 14.80 -13.43 -28.26
C LEU A 586 14.12 -12.08 -28.50
N LYS A 587 12.83 -12.15 -28.82
CA LYS A 587 11.99 -10.98 -29.12
C LYS A 587 10.67 -11.00 -28.34
N GLY A 588 10.23 -9.81 -27.94
CA GLY A 588 9.00 -9.60 -27.19
C GLY A 588 9.24 -9.39 -25.69
N ARG A 589 8.18 -9.54 -24.91
CA ARG A 589 8.17 -9.26 -23.47
C ARG A 589 8.54 -10.50 -22.65
N PHE A 590 9.37 -10.29 -21.64
CA PHE A 590 9.86 -11.32 -20.73
C PHE A 590 9.90 -10.78 -19.31
N ALA A 591 9.59 -11.62 -18.32
CA ALA A 591 9.63 -11.26 -16.92
C ALA A 591 10.56 -12.17 -16.13
N LEU A 592 11.25 -11.60 -15.14
CA LEU A 592 11.84 -12.30 -14.01
C LEU A 592 10.92 -12.12 -12.81
N THR A 593 10.53 -13.23 -12.18
CA THR A 593 9.70 -13.20 -10.97
C THR A 593 10.34 -14.04 -9.86
N ARG A 594 10.24 -13.60 -8.61
CA ARG A 594 10.60 -14.40 -7.43
C ARG A 594 9.55 -14.21 -6.34
N GLU A 595 9.33 -15.24 -5.53
CA GLU A 595 8.29 -15.23 -4.48
C GLU A 595 8.68 -14.34 -3.30
N ASP A 596 9.98 -14.23 -3.01
CA ASP A 596 10.53 -13.49 -1.87
C ASP A 596 11.72 -12.60 -2.32
N PRO A 597 11.81 -11.32 -1.91
CA PRO A 597 12.96 -10.44 -2.16
C PRO A 597 14.33 -11.00 -1.74
N ARG A 598 14.37 -11.94 -0.79
CA ARG A 598 15.58 -12.60 -0.27
C ARG A 598 15.97 -13.84 -1.09
N SER A 599 15.07 -14.34 -1.94
CA SER A 599 15.41 -15.45 -2.84
C SER A 599 16.38 -14.97 -3.92
N GLU A 600 17.54 -15.61 -4.02
CA GLU A 600 18.46 -15.39 -5.15
C GLU A 600 17.94 -16.02 -6.45
N ILE A 601 17.01 -16.96 -6.33
CA ILE A 601 16.41 -17.67 -7.45
C ILE A 601 15.26 -16.86 -8.03
N TRP A 602 15.34 -16.62 -9.32
CA TRP A 602 14.32 -16.01 -10.15
C TRP A 602 13.74 -17.03 -11.13
N ILE A 603 12.56 -16.73 -11.67
CA ILE A 603 11.95 -17.47 -12.77
C ILE A 603 11.89 -16.53 -13.97
N PHE A 604 12.62 -16.85 -15.04
CA PHE A 604 12.59 -16.15 -16.31
C PHE A 604 11.52 -16.77 -17.21
N SER A 605 10.60 -15.95 -17.74
CA SER A 605 9.49 -16.44 -18.56
C SER A 605 9.02 -15.41 -19.60
N ARG A 606 8.33 -15.88 -20.65
CA ARG A 606 7.62 -14.98 -21.58
C ARG A 606 6.41 -14.33 -20.90
N SER A 607 6.17 -13.06 -21.23
CA SER A 607 5.05 -12.26 -20.71
C SER A 607 4.18 -11.73 -21.85
N ALA A 608 2.86 -11.74 -21.67
CA ALA A 608 1.91 -11.14 -22.62
C ALA A 608 1.65 -9.65 -22.36
N LYS A 609 1.63 -9.23 -21.08
CA LYS A 609 1.30 -7.86 -20.64
C LYS A 609 2.18 -7.45 -19.46
N VAL A 610 2.28 -6.14 -19.23
CA VAL A 610 2.94 -5.59 -18.03
C VAL A 610 2.28 -6.19 -16.79
N GLY A 611 3.06 -6.94 -16.00
CA GLY A 611 2.59 -7.59 -14.76
C GLY A 611 1.87 -8.93 -14.91
N GLU A 612 1.81 -9.56 -16.11
CA GLU A 612 1.20 -10.90 -16.29
C GLU A 612 2.21 -11.90 -16.87
N ILE A 613 2.25 -13.11 -16.29
CA ILE A 613 2.88 -14.31 -16.87
C ILE A 613 1.82 -15.02 -17.72
N ILE A 614 2.22 -15.60 -18.85
CA ILE A 614 1.31 -16.49 -19.61
C ILE A 614 1.22 -17.82 -18.85
N GLU A 615 0.08 -18.10 -18.25
CA GLU A 615 -0.29 -19.45 -17.82
C GLU A 615 -1.14 -20.06 -18.93
N LYS A 616 -0.74 -21.24 -19.44
CA LYS A 616 -1.66 -22.04 -20.27
C LYS A 616 -2.63 -22.76 -19.35
N GLU A 617 -3.92 -22.66 -19.66
CA GLU A 617 -4.90 -23.63 -19.21
C GLU A 617 -4.46 -25.01 -19.74
N GLU A 618 -4.31 -25.98 -18.84
CA GLU A 618 -4.08 -27.38 -19.19
C GLU A 618 -5.30 -27.88 -20.00
N GLU A 619 -5.06 -28.35 -21.23
CA GLU A 619 -6.05 -29.05 -22.07
C GLU A 619 -6.31 -30.48 -21.58
#